data_AF-A0A453AB90-F1
#
_entry.id   AF-A0A453AB90-F1
#
_cell.length_a   1.000
_cell.length_b   1.000
_cell.length_c   1.000
_cell.angle_alpha   90.00
_cell.angle_beta   90.00
_cell.angle_gamma   90.00
#
_symmetry.space_group_name_H-M   'P 1'
#
loop_
_entity.id
_entity.type
_entity.pdbx_description
1 polymer ?
#
loop_
_entity_poly.entity_id
_entity_poly.type
_entity_poly.pdbx_seq_one_letter_code
_entity_poly.pdbx_strand_id
1 'polypeptide(L)'
;MLRRRLSSLLLRSPCSSAVASSIQQQHHLLLPTHAEKPPALNLLRLFTSLAGTDGDRPFIAFVLGGPGSGKGTQCSRIASDFGFSHVSAGDLLRNEISAGTDQGEWILEIIREGRIVPSEITVELVRKAIESSTAKRVLIDGFPRCEENRIAFEKITGTEPDLVLFFDCPEDEMVKRLLSRNQGTS
;
A
#
# COMPACT_ATOMS: atom_id res chain seq x y z
N MET A 1 14.11 -26.58 23.65
CA MET A 1 15.09 -25.54 24.04
C MET A 1 16.14 -25.37 22.93
N LEU A 2 15.94 -24.36 22.09
CA LEU A 2 16.90 -23.38 21.54
C LEU A 2 18.35 -23.76 21.13
N ARG A 3 18.73 -23.19 19.95
CA ARG A 3 20.08 -22.79 19.42
C ARG A 3 20.81 -23.86 18.59
N ARG A 4 21.42 -23.60 17.42
CA ARG A 4 21.87 -22.37 16.71
C ARG A 4 22.23 -22.70 15.22
N ARG A 5 21.68 -21.91 14.28
CA ARG A 5 22.30 -21.25 13.09
C ARG A 5 23.38 -21.95 12.22
N LEU A 6 23.15 -21.99 10.89
CA LEU A 6 23.80 -21.15 9.83
C LEU A 6 23.28 -21.53 8.42
N SER A 7 22.57 -20.62 7.72
CA SER A 7 22.91 -19.92 6.44
C SER A 7 22.70 -20.76 5.16
N SER A 8 22.11 -20.32 4.03
CA SER A 8 21.81 -18.99 3.47
C SER A 8 21.10 -19.15 2.10
N LEU A 9 19.99 -18.43 1.84
CA LEU A 9 19.80 -17.67 0.59
C LEU A 9 18.68 -16.64 0.80
N LEU A 10 19.06 -15.52 1.43
CA LEU A 10 18.27 -14.30 1.48
C LEU A 10 18.45 -13.59 0.13
N LEU A 11 17.38 -13.47 -0.67
CA LEU A 11 17.33 -12.41 -1.67
C LEU A 11 17.29 -11.08 -0.90
N ARG A 12 18.41 -10.36 -1.02
CA ARG A 12 18.63 -9.03 -0.47
C ARG A 12 17.77 -8.02 -1.23
N SER A 13 16.82 -7.42 -0.53
CA SER A 13 16.37 -6.05 -0.77
C SER A 13 16.00 -5.47 0.59
N PRO A 14 16.69 -4.42 1.08
CA PRO A 14 16.57 -3.96 2.45
C PRO A 14 15.36 -3.02 2.54
N CYS A 15 14.13 -3.54 2.62
CA CYS A 15 13.02 -2.62 2.91
C CYS A 15 11.78 -3.13 3.65
N SER A 16 11.74 -4.39 4.12
CA SER A 16 10.49 -4.91 4.68
C SER A 16 10.46 -5.15 6.19
N SER A 17 11.49 -4.80 6.96
CA SER A 17 11.46 -5.01 8.42
C SER A 17 11.63 -3.75 9.28
N ALA A 18 12.27 -2.69 8.78
CA ALA A 18 12.50 -1.47 9.57
C ALA A 18 11.30 -0.50 9.52
N VAL A 19 10.63 -0.41 8.37
CA VAL A 19 9.44 0.45 8.16
C VAL A 19 8.28 0.00 9.03
N ALA A 20 8.07 -1.32 9.13
CA ALA A 20 7.03 -1.89 9.98
C ALA A 20 7.30 -1.61 11.48
N SER A 21 8.55 -1.71 11.93
CA SER A 21 8.89 -1.54 13.35
C SER A 21 8.76 -0.11 13.87
N SER A 22 8.99 0.90 13.03
CA SER A 22 8.82 2.31 13.43
C SER A 22 7.35 2.75 13.40
N ILE A 23 6.53 2.17 12.51
CA ILE A 23 5.08 2.43 12.44
C ILE A 23 4.30 1.61 13.49
N GLN A 24 4.81 0.44 13.91
CA GLN A 24 4.15 -0.44 14.89
C GLN A 24 3.94 0.15 16.29
N GLN A 25 4.51 1.32 16.62
CA GLN A 25 4.32 1.95 17.93
C GLN A 25 3.12 2.91 18.02
N GLN A 26 2.44 3.21 16.91
CA GLN A 26 1.23 4.04 16.93
C GLN A 26 0.05 3.27 16.29
N HIS A 27 -0.80 2.72 17.16
CA HIS A 27 -2.11 2.10 16.85
C HIS A 27 -2.11 0.79 16.03
N HIS A 28 -1.81 -0.33 16.69
CA HIS A 28 -1.91 -1.67 16.10
C HIS A 28 -3.38 -2.16 16.08
N LEU A 29 -3.97 -2.32 14.89
CA LEU A 29 -5.18 -3.12 14.68
C LEU A 29 -4.84 -4.32 13.78
N LEU A 30 -4.60 -5.48 14.38
CA LEU A 30 -4.47 -6.75 13.66
C LEU A 30 -5.87 -7.22 13.26
N LEU A 31 -6.14 -7.33 11.96
CA LEU A 31 -7.37 -7.96 11.47
C LEU A 31 -7.11 -9.46 11.24
N PRO A 32 -7.97 -10.36 11.75
CA PRO A 32 -7.78 -11.81 11.61
C PRO A 32 -7.93 -12.29 10.16
N THR A 33 -7.15 -13.33 9.82
CA THR A 33 -6.89 -13.83 8.46
C THR A 33 -7.78 -14.99 8.01
N HIS A 34 -8.81 -15.36 8.78
CA HIS A 34 -9.78 -16.36 8.34
C HIS A 34 -11.07 -15.70 7.89
N ALA A 35 -11.75 -16.33 6.93
CA ALA A 35 -12.94 -15.89 6.22
C ALA A 35 -14.20 -15.73 7.10
N GLU A 36 -14.09 -15.01 8.20
CA GLU A 36 -15.20 -14.34 8.86
C GLU A 36 -15.14 -12.87 8.46
N LYS A 37 -16.29 -12.30 8.07
CA LYS A 37 -16.41 -10.86 7.87
C LYS A 37 -15.74 -10.18 9.07
N PRO A 38 -14.73 -9.29 8.90
CA PRO A 38 -14.33 -8.45 10.02
C PRO A 38 -15.61 -7.81 10.54
N PRO A 39 -15.89 -7.79 11.85
CA PRO A 39 -17.15 -7.25 12.34
C PRO A 39 -17.25 -5.84 11.79
N ALA A 40 -18.14 -5.64 10.81
CA ALA A 40 -18.23 -4.39 10.04
C ALA A 40 -18.38 -3.19 10.98
N LEU A 41 -18.89 -3.45 12.18
CA LEU A 41 -19.03 -2.53 13.30
C LEU A 41 -17.70 -1.94 13.82
N ASN A 42 -16.59 -2.68 13.84
CA ASN A 42 -15.30 -2.15 14.32
C ASN A 42 -14.61 -1.26 13.28
N LEU A 43 -14.65 -1.64 12.00
CA LEU A 43 -14.17 -0.79 10.91
C LEU A 43 -15.06 0.44 10.73
N LEU A 44 -16.38 0.27 10.80
CA LEU A 44 -17.31 1.40 10.77
C LEU A 44 -17.07 2.32 11.96
N ARG A 45 -16.88 1.83 13.19
CA ARG A 45 -16.53 2.68 14.33
C ARG A 45 -15.18 3.37 14.15
N LEU A 46 -14.16 2.68 13.64
CA LEU A 46 -12.86 3.28 13.37
C LEU A 46 -12.99 4.41 12.35
N PHE A 47 -13.56 4.14 11.17
CA PHE A 47 -13.71 5.15 10.11
C PHE A 47 -14.72 6.24 10.44
N THR A 48 -15.74 5.96 11.26
CA THR A 48 -16.69 6.97 11.76
C THR A 48 -16.05 7.83 12.86
N SER A 49 -15.20 7.26 13.71
CA SER A 49 -14.46 8.03 14.73
C SER A 49 -13.35 8.88 14.12
N LEU A 50 -12.73 8.42 13.03
CA LEU A 50 -11.75 9.16 12.24
C LEU A 50 -12.41 10.20 11.31
N ALA A 51 -13.75 10.26 11.29
CA ALA A 51 -14.50 11.25 10.51
C ALA A 51 -14.43 12.67 11.09
N GLY A 52 -13.69 12.89 12.17
CA GLY A 52 -13.46 14.20 12.76
C GLY A 52 -11.99 14.45 12.98
N THR A 53 -11.36 15.17 12.04
CA THR A 53 -10.22 16.02 12.36
C THR A 53 -10.43 17.36 11.69
N ASP A 54 -10.50 18.41 12.51
CA ASP A 54 -10.45 19.81 12.11
C ASP A 54 -9.22 20.04 11.22
N GLY A 55 -9.44 20.41 9.95
CA GLY A 55 -8.36 20.78 9.04
C GLY A 55 -8.72 20.66 7.57
N ASP A 56 -8.22 21.59 6.75
CA ASP A 56 -8.46 21.71 5.31
C ASP A 56 -7.78 20.60 4.47
N ARG A 57 -7.15 19.60 5.11
CA ARG A 57 -6.39 18.52 4.44
C ARG A 57 -7.16 17.19 4.42
N PRO A 58 -7.00 16.37 3.37
CA PRO A 58 -7.64 15.06 3.32
C PRO A 58 -7.07 14.11 4.39
N PHE A 59 -7.93 13.21 4.87
CA PHE A 59 -7.53 12.04 5.67
C PHE A 59 -6.84 11.02 4.77
N ILE A 60 -5.63 10.57 5.13
CA ILE A 60 -4.79 9.72 4.30
C ILE A 60 -4.54 8.38 5.01
N ALA A 61 -4.90 7.28 4.34
CA ALA A 61 -4.60 5.94 4.80
C ALA A 61 -3.67 5.20 3.82
N PHE A 62 -2.56 4.66 4.31
CA PHE A 62 -1.71 3.75 3.54
C PHE A 62 -2.19 2.32 3.66
N VAL A 63 -2.07 1.55 2.58
CA VAL A 63 -2.41 0.13 2.56
C VAL A 63 -1.22 -0.70 2.12
N LEU A 64 -0.79 -1.58 3.04
CA LEU A 64 0.34 -2.47 2.91
C LEU A 64 -0.12 -3.93 2.89
N GLY A 65 0.67 -4.78 2.25
CA GLY A 65 0.42 -6.22 2.17
C GLY A 65 1.16 -6.84 0.99
N GLY A 66 1.54 -8.12 1.12
CA GLY A 66 2.26 -8.84 0.07
C GLY A 66 1.43 -9.02 -1.22
N PRO A 67 2.09 -9.29 -2.37
CA PRO A 67 1.36 -9.63 -3.60
C PRO A 67 0.51 -10.88 -3.37
N GLY A 68 -0.76 -10.85 -3.78
CA GLY A 68 -1.71 -11.95 -3.53
C GLY A 68 -2.48 -11.86 -2.20
N SER A 69 -2.14 -10.94 -1.30
CA SER A 69 -2.86 -10.71 -0.03
C SER A 69 -4.34 -10.35 -0.20
N GLY A 70 -4.72 -9.78 -1.35
CA GLY A 70 -6.09 -9.35 -1.65
C GLY A 70 -6.36 -7.88 -1.30
N LYS A 71 -5.32 -7.11 -0.92
CA LYS A 71 -5.43 -5.69 -0.59
C LYS A 71 -6.21 -4.85 -1.61
N GLY A 72 -5.97 -5.00 -2.92
CA GLY A 72 -6.67 -4.22 -3.95
C GLY A 72 -8.19 -4.45 -3.95
N THR A 73 -8.62 -5.70 -3.83
CA THR A 73 -10.06 -6.04 -3.71
C THR A 73 -10.69 -5.41 -2.46
N GLN A 74 -9.95 -5.40 -1.34
CA GLN A 74 -10.44 -4.85 -0.09
C GLN A 74 -10.42 -3.31 -0.10
N CYS A 75 -9.43 -2.70 -0.74
CA CYS A 75 -9.39 -1.25 -0.97
C CYS A 75 -10.60 -0.78 -1.76
N SER A 76 -10.99 -1.46 -2.84
CA SER A 76 -12.20 -1.13 -3.60
C SER A 76 -13.47 -1.18 -2.73
N ARG A 77 -13.57 -2.16 -1.82
CA ARG A 77 -14.69 -2.27 -0.88
C ARG A 77 -14.68 -1.15 0.15
N ILE A 78 -13.52 -0.88 0.78
CA ILE A 78 -13.37 0.20 1.76
C ILE A 78 -13.70 1.56 1.12
N ALA A 79 -13.24 1.79 -0.11
CA ALA A 79 -13.56 2.98 -0.87
C ALA A 79 -15.06 3.17 -1.07
N SER A 80 -15.74 2.13 -1.56
CA SER A 80 -17.19 2.13 -1.77
C SER A 80 -17.98 2.31 -0.46
N ASP A 81 -17.61 1.59 0.59
CA ASP A 81 -18.40 1.50 1.83
C ASP A 81 -18.18 2.70 2.76
N PHE A 82 -17.01 3.34 2.73
CA PHE A 82 -16.64 4.41 3.67
C PHE A 82 -16.31 5.76 2.99
N GLY A 83 -16.50 5.86 1.68
CA GLY A 83 -16.31 7.09 0.92
C GLY A 83 -14.85 7.53 0.81
N PHE A 84 -13.93 6.57 0.67
CA PHE A 84 -12.53 6.86 0.32
C PHE A 84 -12.36 6.95 -1.19
N SER A 85 -11.50 7.85 -1.66
CA SER A 85 -10.89 7.74 -2.98
C SER A 85 -9.79 6.69 -2.93
N HIS A 86 -9.84 5.69 -3.82
CA HIS A 86 -8.82 4.65 -3.90
C HIS A 86 -7.73 5.05 -4.90
N VAL A 87 -6.52 5.23 -4.41
CA VAL A 87 -5.33 5.57 -5.19
C VAL A 87 -4.38 4.37 -5.20
N SER A 88 -4.21 3.73 -6.35
CA SER A 88 -3.27 2.61 -6.50
C SER A 88 -1.96 3.10 -7.10
N ALA A 89 -0.86 3.05 -6.35
CA ALA A 89 0.46 3.46 -6.84
C ALA A 89 0.91 2.64 -8.06
N GLY A 90 0.49 1.37 -8.12
CA GLY A 90 0.73 0.53 -9.29
C GLY A 90 -0.03 1.01 -10.54
N ASP A 91 -1.27 1.47 -10.39
CA ASP A 91 -2.05 2.02 -11.51
C ASP A 91 -1.51 3.37 -11.95
N LEU A 92 -1.11 4.24 -11.03
CA LEU A 92 -0.46 5.52 -11.36
C LEU A 92 0.79 5.31 -12.22
N LEU A 93 1.67 4.38 -11.84
CA LEU A 93 2.85 4.04 -12.63
C LEU A 93 2.48 3.44 -14.00
N ARG A 94 1.49 2.54 -14.06
CA ARG A 94 1.03 1.96 -15.34
C ARG A 94 0.44 3.01 -16.26
N ASN A 95 -0.30 3.97 -15.73
CA ASN A 95 -0.89 5.06 -16.49
C ASN A 95 0.19 5.99 -17.04
N GLU A 96 1.21 6.32 -16.23
CA GLU A 96 2.36 7.12 -16.68
C GLU A 96 3.12 6.41 -17.81
N ILE A 97 3.37 5.10 -17.70
CA ILE A 97 3.96 4.29 -18.78
C ILE A 97 3.09 4.32 -20.04
N SER A 98 1.77 4.16 -19.87
CA SER A 98 0.81 4.12 -20.99
C SER A 98 0.64 5.46 -21.69
N ALA A 99 1.03 6.57 -21.05
CA ALA A 99 1.01 7.89 -21.65
C ALA A 99 2.08 8.08 -22.74
N GLY A 100 3.08 7.19 -22.82
CA GLY A 100 4.11 7.23 -23.86
C GLY A 100 5.04 8.45 -23.77
N THR A 101 5.24 8.99 -22.56
CA THR A 101 6.19 10.08 -22.29
C THR A 101 7.60 9.51 -22.07
N ASP A 102 8.64 10.33 -22.25
CA ASP A 102 10.02 9.95 -21.93
C ASP A 102 10.15 9.42 -20.49
N GLN A 103 9.43 10.03 -19.55
CA GLN A 103 9.36 9.57 -18.16
C GLN A 103 8.70 8.20 -18.04
N GLY A 104 7.60 7.97 -18.77
CA GLY A 104 6.91 6.69 -18.82
C GLY A 104 7.78 5.57 -19.40
N GLU A 105 8.52 5.83 -20.46
CA GLU A 105 9.48 4.87 -21.04
C GLU A 105 10.60 4.52 -20.07
N TRP A 106 11.16 5.52 -19.38
CA TRP A 106 12.18 5.30 -18.37
C TRP A 106 11.66 4.51 -17.14
N ILE A 107 10.45 4.81 -16.67
CA ILE A 107 9.78 4.02 -15.62
C ILE A 107 9.62 2.57 -16.05
N LEU A 108 9.23 2.33 -17.30
CA LEU A 108 9.07 0.99 -17.86
C LEU A 108 10.38 0.20 -17.88
N GLU A 109 11.49 0.84 -18.24
CA GLU A 109 12.82 0.23 -18.23
C GLU A 109 13.22 -0.22 -16.80
N ILE A 110 13.09 0.66 -15.81
CA ILE A 110 13.38 0.35 -14.41
C ILE A 110 12.56 -0.85 -13.91
N ILE A 111 11.25 -0.86 -14.20
CA ILE A 111 10.36 -1.93 -13.76
C ILE A 111 10.71 -3.27 -14.44
N ARG A 112 11.07 -3.26 -15.73
CA ARG A 112 11.47 -4.46 -16.47
C ARG A 112 12.73 -5.10 -15.91
N GLU A 113 13.64 -4.30 -15.36
CA GLU A 113 14.84 -4.78 -14.67
C GLU A 113 14.58 -5.23 -13.23
N GLY A 114 13.33 -5.17 -12.76
CA GLY A 114 12.96 -5.51 -11.39
C GLY A 114 13.47 -4.51 -10.35
N ARG A 115 13.86 -3.30 -10.77
CA ARG A 115 14.30 -2.22 -9.88
C ARG A 115 13.10 -1.44 -9.34
N ILE A 116 13.30 -0.76 -8.21
CA ILE A 116 12.30 0.13 -7.62
C ILE A 116 12.38 1.49 -8.31
N VAL A 117 11.23 2.01 -8.76
CA VAL A 117 11.11 3.37 -9.31
C VAL A 117 11.50 4.38 -8.23
N PRO A 118 12.31 5.41 -8.55
CA PRO A 118 12.68 6.45 -7.59
C PRO A 118 11.48 7.02 -6.82
N SER A 119 11.69 7.26 -5.53
CA SER A 119 10.64 7.65 -4.59
C SER A 119 9.94 8.93 -5.01
N GLU A 120 10.69 9.92 -5.46
CA GLU A 120 10.19 11.25 -5.83
C GLU A 120 9.15 11.18 -6.94
N ILE A 121 9.35 10.29 -7.93
CA ILE A 121 8.41 10.10 -9.05
C ILE A 121 7.11 9.50 -8.52
N THR A 122 7.22 8.43 -7.74
CA THR A 122 6.04 7.73 -7.21
C THR A 122 5.25 8.64 -6.28
N VAL A 123 5.94 9.41 -5.42
CA VAL A 123 5.31 10.36 -4.50
C VAL A 123 4.64 11.50 -5.25
N GLU A 124 5.26 12.03 -6.31
CA GLU A 124 4.67 13.10 -7.11
C GLU A 124 3.40 12.65 -7.83
N LEU A 125 3.37 11.43 -8.36
CA LEU A 125 2.16 10.83 -8.92
C LEU A 125 1.06 10.68 -7.86
N VAL A 126 1.42 10.22 -6.65
CA VAL A 126 0.48 10.08 -5.52
C VAL A 126 -0.05 11.46 -5.08
N ARG A 127 0.82 12.47 -4.96
CA ARG A 127 0.45 13.85 -4.60
C ARG A 127 -0.58 14.41 -5.57
N LYS A 128 -0.32 14.30 -6.89
CA LYS A 128 -1.27 14.73 -7.93
C LYS A 128 -2.60 13.98 -7.84
N ALA A 129 -2.59 12.69 -7.51
CA ALA A 129 -3.81 11.90 -7.32
C ALA A 129 -4.61 12.34 -6.09
N ILE A 130 -3.94 12.73 -4.99
CA ILE A 130 -4.58 13.29 -3.80
C ILE A 130 -5.20 14.65 -4.13
N GLU A 131 -4.47 15.54 -4.80
CA GLU A 131 -4.93 16.90 -5.12
C GLU A 131 -6.06 16.94 -6.14
N SER A 132 -6.10 15.98 -7.07
CA SER A 132 -7.19 15.85 -8.03
C SER A 132 -8.43 15.16 -7.46
N SER A 133 -8.32 14.53 -6.29
CA SER A 133 -9.43 13.86 -5.63
C SER A 133 -10.31 14.88 -4.90
N THR A 134 -11.60 14.86 -5.19
CA THR A 134 -12.60 15.63 -4.42
C THR A 134 -12.97 14.97 -3.08
N ALA A 135 -12.48 13.76 -2.83
CA ALA A 135 -12.77 13.04 -1.59
C ALA A 135 -11.94 13.57 -0.42
N LYS A 136 -12.60 13.73 0.74
CA LYS A 136 -11.94 14.10 2.00
C LYS A 136 -11.13 12.96 2.62
N ARG A 137 -11.22 11.75 2.06
CA ARG A 137 -10.52 10.55 2.52
C ARG A 137 -9.86 9.85 1.34
N VAL A 138 -8.59 9.52 1.46
CA VAL A 138 -7.80 8.88 0.41
C VAL A 138 -7.15 7.61 0.95
N LEU A 139 -7.30 6.52 0.22
CA LEU A 139 -6.75 5.21 0.53
C LEU A 139 -5.69 4.87 -0.52
N ILE A 140 -4.42 4.78 -0.12
CA ILE A 140 -3.30 4.63 -1.04
C ILE A 140 -2.78 3.19 -0.98
N ASP A 141 -3.07 2.40 -2.03
CA ASP A 141 -2.70 0.99 -2.16
C ASP A 141 -1.32 0.81 -2.80
N GLY A 142 -0.51 -0.06 -2.19
CA GLY A 142 0.81 -0.44 -2.71
C GLY A 142 1.87 0.64 -2.49
N PHE A 143 1.65 1.49 -1.49
CA PHE A 143 2.51 2.60 -1.07
C PHE A 143 2.47 2.73 0.46
N PRO A 144 3.58 3.12 1.11
CA PRO A 144 4.94 3.18 0.59
C PRO A 144 5.51 1.77 0.33
N ARG A 145 6.42 1.62 -0.64
CA ARG A 145 7.11 0.34 -0.90
C ARG A 145 8.46 0.21 -0.19
N CYS A 146 8.99 1.34 0.27
CA CYS A 146 10.24 1.45 0.97
C CYS A 146 10.22 2.62 1.95
N GLU A 147 11.19 2.68 2.85
CA GLU A 147 11.30 3.77 3.81
C GLU A 147 11.51 5.12 3.11
N GLU A 148 12.28 5.11 2.02
CA GLU A 148 12.55 6.29 1.22
C GLU A 148 11.26 6.85 0.58
N ASN A 149 10.29 6.00 0.23
CA ASN A 149 8.97 6.46 -0.24
C ASN A 149 8.23 7.20 0.87
N ARG A 150 8.23 6.67 2.10
CA ARG A 150 7.56 7.27 3.25
C ARG A 150 8.16 8.64 3.57
N ILE A 151 9.48 8.71 3.67
CA ILE A 151 10.21 9.95 3.96
C ILE A 151 9.97 10.99 2.85
N ALA A 152 10.04 10.56 1.58
CA ALA A 152 9.78 11.46 0.45
C ALA A 152 8.32 11.96 0.46
N PHE A 153 7.35 11.12 0.81
CA PHE A 153 5.95 11.51 0.96
C PHE A 153 5.77 12.60 2.01
N GLU A 154 6.28 12.39 3.22
CA GLU A 154 6.18 13.36 4.32
C GLU A 154 6.84 14.69 3.95
N LYS A 155 8.01 14.64 3.29
CA LYS A 155 8.72 15.83 2.83
C LYS A 155 7.96 16.60 1.74
N ILE A 156 7.38 15.90 0.77
CA ILE A 156 6.73 16.51 -0.41
C ILE A 156 5.31 17.00 -0.07
N THR A 157 4.56 16.22 0.70
CA THR A 157 3.17 16.54 1.06
C THR A 157 3.05 17.35 2.36
N GLY A 158 4.11 17.39 3.18
CA GLY A 158 4.11 18.05 4.48
C GLY A 158 3.27 17.34 5.53
N THR A 159 2.89 16.07 5.32
CA THR A 159 2.01 15.34 6.23
C THR A 159 2.35 13.85 6.33
N GLU A 160 2.08 13.27 7.50
CA GLU A 160 2.14 11.83 7.76
C GLU A 160 0.78 11.17 7.43
N PRO A 161 0.74 9.85 7.12
CA PRO A 161 -0.53 9.15 7.00
C PRO A 161 -1.28 9.15 8.34
N ASP A 162 -2.59 9.32 8.30
CA ASP A 162 -3.46 9.25 9.47
C ASP A 162 -3.72 7.79 9.92
N LEU A 163 -3.54 6.82 9.00
CA LEU A 163 -3.75 5.40 9.26
C LEU A 163 -2.88 4.53 8.35
N VAL A 164 -2.41 3.40 8.87
CA VAL A 164 -1.76 2.35 8.07
C VAL A 164 -2.52 1.05 8.25
N LEU A 165 -3.05 0.51 7.15
CA LEU A 165 -3.72 -0.79 7.10
C LEU A 165 -2.75 -1.83 6.56
N PHE A 166 -2.44 -2.85 7.36
CA PHE A 166 -1.63 -3.98 6.92
C PHE A 166 -2.51 -5.22 6.70
N PHE A 167 -2.61 -5.65 5.44
CA PHE A 167 -3.26 -6.89 5.07
C PHE A 167 -2.31 -8.06 5.28
N ASP A 168 -2.42 -8.66 6.46
CA ASP A 168 -1.74 -9.89 6.78
C ASP A 168 -2.38 -11.05 6.00
N CYS A 169 -1.54 -11.87 5.37
CA CYS A 169 -1.96 -13.05 4.64
C CYS A 169 -0.83 -14.07 4.71
N PRO A 170 -1.10 -15.32 5.08
CA PRO A 170 -0.11 -16.38 5.05
C PRO A 170 0.57 -16.48 3.67
N GLU A 171 1.89 -16.70 3.68
CA GLU A 171 2.71 -16.73 2.47
C GLU A 171 2.27 -17.83 1.50
N ASP A 172 1.94 -19.01 2.02
CA ASP A 172 1.43 -20.15 1.25
C ASP A 172 0.13 -19.79 0.51
N GLU A 173 -0.78 -19.08 1.16
CA GLU A 173 -2.01 -18.59 0.52
C GLU A 173 -1.74 -17.49 -0.50
N MET A 174 -0.79 -16.58 -0.24
CA MET A 174 -0.37 -15.58 -1.23
C MET A 174 0.22 -16.25 -2.48
N VAL A 175 1.16 -17.18 -2.31
CA VAL A 175 1.78 -17.95 -3.39
C VAL A 175 0.73 -18.72 -4.19
N LYS A 176 -0.15 -19.45 -3.52
CA LYS A 176 -1.26 -20.17 -4.15
C LYS A 176 -2.13 -19.26 -5.01
N ARG A 177 -2.46 -18.06 -4.53
CA ARG A 177 -3.24 -17.06 -5.28
C ARG A 177 -2.48 -16.47 -6.47
N LEU A 178 -1.16 -16.31 -6.35
CA LEU A 178 -0.34 -15.84 -7.46
C LEU A 178 -0.21 -16.91 -8.55
N LEU A 179 -0.02 -18.17 -8.16
CA LEU A 179 0.05 -19.29 -9.09
C LEU A 179 -1.28 -19.58 -9.79
N SER A 180 -2.42 -19.37 -9.12
CA SER A 180 -3.73 -19.55 -9.76
C SER A 180 -4.08 -18.45 -10.76
N ARG A 181 -3.56 -17.22 -10.58
CA ARG A 181 -3.77 -16.10 -11.52
C ARG A 181 -3.18 -16.37 -12.91
N ASN A 182 -2.05 -17.07 -12.99
CA ASN A 182 -1.38 -17.37 -14.27
C ASN A 182 -1.98 -18.60 -15.00
N GLN A 183 -2.91 -19.32 -14.37
CA GLN A 183 -3.56 -20.49 -14.98
C GLN A 183 -4.83 -20.12 -15.78
N GLY A 184 -5.09 -18.82 -15.97
CA GLY A 184 -6.29 -18.30 -16.63
C GLY A 184 -6.16 -17.93 -18.12
N THR A 185 -5.04 -18.24 -18.77
CA THR A 185 -4.88 -18.01 -20.22
C THR A 185 -4.24 -19.23 -20.86
N SER A 186 -5.09 -20.20 -21.23
CA SER A 186 -4.77 -21.27 -22.20
C SER A 186 -4.97 -20.76 -23.61
#